data_AF-A0A6V7KHM0-F1
#
_entry.id   AF-A0A6V7KHM0-F1
#
_cell.length_a   1.000
_cell.length_b   1.000
_cell.length_c   1.000
_cell.angle_alpha   90.00
_cell.angle_beta   90.00
_cell.angle_gamma   90.00
#
_symmetry.space_group_name_H-M   'P 1'
#
loop_
_entity.id
_entity.type
_entity.pdbx_description
1 polymer ?
#
loop_
_entity_poly.entity_id
_entity_poly.type
_entity_poly.pdbx_seq_one_letter_code
_entity_poly.pdbx_strand_id
1 'polypeptide(L)'
;CTSAATKCHQIKVNYSKLPYDEFIKNPPGSIPWDVADTKFFINTEGCGYPPRVNCTEFAKQFGRGNLGKIFPCYYSRTYPETVVS
;
A
#
# COMPACT_ATOMS: atom_id res chain seq x y z
N CYS A 1 -21.35 -12.40 2.77
CA CYS A 1 -19.92 -12.02 2.83
C CYS A 1 -19.47 -11.58 1.44
N THR A 2 -19.11 -10.32 1.24
CA THR A 2 -18.49 -9.87 -0.02
C THR A 2 -17.11 -10.51 -0.12
N SER A 3 -16.89 -11.29 -1.18
CA SER A 3 -15.65 -11.98 -1.50
C SER A 3 -14.42 -11.16 -1.14
N ALA A 4 -13.42 -11.78 -0.49
CA ALA A 4 -12.16 -11.14 -0.15
C ALA A 4 -11.61 -10.40 -1.38
N ALA A 5 -11.48 -9.08 -1.26
CA ALA A 5 -10.90 -8.19 -2.27
C ALA A 5 -9.37 -8.37 -2.38
N THR A 6 -8.83 -9.44 -1.82
CA THR A 6 -7.43 -9.87 -1.86
C THR A 6 -7.02 -10.49 -3.20
N LYS A 7 -7.92 -10.53 -4.20
CA LYS A 7 -7.68 -11.14 -5.51
C LYS A 7 -6.99 -10.24 -6.54
N CYS A 8 -6.72 -8.97 -6.22
CA CYS A 8 -5.91 -8.13 -7.11
C CYS A 8 -4.45 -8.62 -7.12
N HIS A 9 -3.68 -8.20 -8.14
CA HIS A 9 -2.26 -8.51 -8.22
C HIS A 9 -1.55 -8.23 -6.89
N GLN A 10 -0.72 -9.17 -6.43
CA GLN A 10 0.07 -8.98 -5.22
C GLN A 10 1.14 -7.93 -5.48
N ILE A 11 0.87 -6.69 -5.05
CA ILE A 11 1.85 -5.61 -5.05
C ILE A 11 2.60 -5.70 -3.71
N LYS A 12 3.92 -5.68 -3.80
CA LYS A 12 4.79 -5.63 -2.63
C LYS A 12 5.40 -4.25 -2.54
N VAL A 13 5.41 -3.70 -1.33
CA VAL A 13 5.91 -2.35 -1.06
C VAL A 13 6.85 -2.36 0.13
N ASN A 14 7.63 -1.30 0.23
CA ASN A 14 8.39 -0.98 1.42
C ASN A 14 7.79 0.31 1.99
N TYR A 15 7.65 0.39 3.31
CA TYR A 15 7.11 1.60 3.95
C TYR A 15 8.01 2.07 5.09
N SER A 16 7.93 3.37 5.36
CA SER A 16 8.48 3.99 6.55
C SER A 16 7.34 4.43 7.47
N LYS A 17 7.62 4.46 8.77
CA LYS A 17 6.70 4.98 9.80
C LYS A 17 6.70 6.52 9.85
N LEU A 18 7.60 7.17 9.12
CA LEU A 18 7.62 8.62 9.02
C LEU A 18 6.37 9.14 8.28
N PRO A 19 5.81 10.29 8.71
CA PRO A 19 4.75 10.96 7.98
C PRO A 19 5.17 11.24 6.53
N TYR A 20 4.24 11.10 5.58
CA TYR A 20 4.51 11.31 4.16
C TYR A 20 5.15 12.68 3.89
N ASP A 21 4.65 13.74 4.52
CA ASP A 21 5.17 15.12 4.38
C ASP A 21 6.61 15.29 4.85
N GLU A 22 7.06 14.47 5.81
CA GLU A 22 8.45 14.46 6.27
C GLU A 22 9.32 13.60 5.35
N PHE A 23 8.79 12.48 4.86
CA PHE A 23 9.50 11.60 3.95
C PHE A 23 9.87 12.31 2.65
N ILE A 24 8.94 13.05 2.04
CA ILE A 24 9.16 13.76 0.76
C ILE A 24 10.12 14.95 0.87
N LYS A 25 10.34 15.50 2.07
CA LYS A 25 11.31 16.58 2.29
C LYS A 25 12.75 16.09 2.26
N ASN A 26 12.96 14.79 2.47
CA ASN A 26 14.26 14.17 2.47
C ASN A 26 14.63 13.69 1.06
N PRO A 27 15.92 13.70 0.69
CA PRO A 27 16.36 13.18 -0.60
C PRO A 27 16.04 11.69 -0.72
N PRO A 28 15.62 11.20 -1.91
CA PRO A 28 15.26 9.80 -2.11
C PRO A 28 16.45 8.89 -1.77
N GLY A 29 16.21 7.88 -0.94
CA GLY A 29 17.23 6.92 -0.49
C GLY A 29 18.02 7.33 0.76
N SER A 30 17.77 8.51 1.34
CA SER A 30 18.37 8.90 2.63
C SER A 30 17.68 8.26 3.84
N ILE A 31 16.39 7.95 3.72
CA ILE A 31 15.59 7.32 4.76
C ILE A 31 15.58 5.80 4.52
N PRO A 32 16.01 4.98 5.50
CA PRO A 32 15.84 3.53 5.42
C PRO A 32 14.36 3.14 5.55
N TRP A 33 13.94 2.11 4.83
CA TRP A 33 12.61 1.54 4.98
C TRP A 33 12.49 0.81 6.32
N ASP A 34 11.44 1.08 7.08
CA ASP A 34 11.17 0.40 8.36
C ASP A 34 10.78 -1.07 8.14
N VAL A 35 10.03 -1.33 7.06
CA VAL A 35 9.55 -2.67 6.69
C VAL A 35 9.62 -2.81 5.17
N ALA A 36 10.11 -3.97 4.72
CA ALA A 36 10.25 -4.30 3.30
C ALA A 36 9.42 -5.53 2.92
N ASP A 37 9.14 -5.66 1.61
CA ASP A 37 8.44 -6.82 1.02
C ASP A 37 7.05 -7.08 1.63
N THR A 38 6.36 -6.03 2.09
CA THR A 38 5.04 -6.18 2.71
C THR A 38 3.92 -6.15 1.69
N LYS A 39 2.82 -6.84 1.99
CA LYS A 39 1.67 -6.95 1.09
C LYS A 39 0.90 -5.64 1.11
N PHE A 40 0.77 -5.05 -0.07
CA PHE A 40 -0.03 -3.85 -0.27
C PHE A 40 -1.42 -4.24 -0.77
N PHE A 41 -2.41 -4.10 0.11
CA PHE A 41 -3.79 -4.40 -0.18
C PHE A 41 -4.54 -3.15 -0.60
N ILE A 42 -5.44 -3.30 -1.58
CA ILE A 42 -6.31 -2.19 -2.00
C ILE A 42 -7.27 -1.76 -0.89
N ASN A 43 -7.59 -2.65 0.05
CA ASN A 43 -8.43 -2.33 1.20
C ASN A 43 -8.15 -3.30 2.35
N THR A 44 -8.50 -2.87 3.56
CA THR A 44 -8.60 -3.76 4.73
C THR A 44 -9.68 -4.81 4.50
N GLU A 45 -9.52 -6.01 5.09
CA GLU A 45 -10.58 -7.02 5.11
C GLU A 45 -11.74 -6.53 5.99
N GLY A 46 -12.59 -5.68 5.42
CA GLY A 46 -13.74 -5.08 6.07
C GLY A 46 -15.04 -5.48 5.37
N CYS A 47 -15.98 -6.00 6.15
CA CYS A 47 -17.34 -6.22 5.69
C CYS A 47 -18.10 -4.88 5.69
N GLY A 48 -18.02 -4.10 4.62
CA GLY A 48 -18.82 -2.88 4.50
C GLY A 48 -18.20 -1.82 3.61
N TYR A 49 -18.62 -1.83 2.34
CA TYR A 49 -18.71 -0.68 1.43
C TYR A 49 -17.41 0.09 1.06
N PRO A 50 -17.12 0.34 -0.24
CA PRO A 50 -17.89 -0.05 -1.43
C PRO A 50 -17.45 -1.40 -2.04
N PRO A 51 -18.37 -2.07 -2.78
CA PRO A 51 -18.26 -3.49 -3.18
C PRO A 51 -17.50 -3.78 -4.48
N ARG A 52 -16.83 -2.81 -5.10
CA ARG A 52 -16.13 -3.02 -6.38
C ARG A 52 -14.77 -2.36 -6.39
N VAL A 53 -13.75 -3.15 -6.13
CA VAL A 53 -12.35 -2.79 -6.36
C VAL A 53 -12.01 -3.03 -7.83
N ASN A 54 -11.52 -2.02 -8.54
CA ASN A 54 -11.04 -2.17 -9.90
C ASN A 54 -9.54 -2.49 -9.87
N CYS A 55 -9.20 -3.78 -9.92
CA CYS A 55 -7.81 -4.23 -9.87
C CYS A 55 -6.95 -3.65 -11.02
N THR A 56 -7.56 -3.37 -12.18
CA THR A 56 -6.85 -2.75 -13.31
C THR A 56 -6.48 -1.31 -12.99
N GLU A 57 -7.39 -0.54 -12.41
CA GLU A 57 -7.13 0.85 -12.00
C GLU A 57 -6.09 0.90 -10.88
N PHE A 58 -6.19 0.00 -9.90
CA PHE A 58 -5.21 -0.14 -8.82
C PHE A 58 -3.82 -0.50 -9.32
N ALA A 59 -3.72 -1.48 -10.21
CA ALA A 59 -2.44 -1.87 -10.82
C ALA A 59 -1.86 -0.78 -11.73
N LYS A 60 -2.70 0.09 -12.32
CA LYS A 60 -2.23 1.30 -13.01
C LYS A 60 -1.67 2.31 -12.03
N GLN A 61 -2.38 2.59 -10.93
CA GLN A 61 -2.01 3.61 -9.95
C GLN A 61 -0.78 3.25 -9.10
N PHE A 62 -0.66 2.00 -8.66
CA PHE A 62 0.41 1.57 -7.73
C PHE A 62 1.31 0.47 -8.30
N GLY A 63 0.89 -0.16 -9.40
CA GLY A 63 1.66 -1.22 -10.05
C GLY A 63 2.60 -0.68 -11.14
N ARG A 64 2.58 -1.33 -12.32
CA ARG A 64 3.64 -1.25 -13.33
C ARG A 64 4.01 0.17 -13.80
N GLY A 65 3.06 1.10 -13.81
CA GLY A 65 3.30 2.48 -14.24
C GLY A 65 3.85 3.41 -13.15
N ASN A 66 3.83 2.99 -11.89
CA ASN A 66 4.20 3.80 -10.73
C ASN A 66 5.21 3.08 -9.81
N LEU A 67 5.87 2.03 -10.32
CA LEU A 67 7.00 1.38 -9.67
C LEU A 67 8.06 2.43 -9.29
N GLY A 68 8.42 2.47 -8.00
CA GLY A 68 9.40 3.42 -7.47
C GLY A 68 8.85 4.80 -7.13
N LYS A 69 7.56 5.07 -7.32
CA LYS A 69 6.93 6.28 -6.79
C LYS A 69 6.62 6.10 -5.31
N ILE A 70 6.88 7.15 -4.54
CA ILE A 70 6.51 7.24 -3.13
C ILE A 70 5.09 7.78 -3.06
N PHE A 71 4.24 7.14 -2.26
CA PHE A 71 2.85 7.54 -2.03
C PHE A 71 2.49 7.38 -0.55
N PRO A 72 1.54 8.17 -0.04
CA PRO A 72 1.04 7.97 1.31
C PRO A 72 0.33 6.62 1.42
N CYS A 73 0.52 5.91 2.52
CA CYS A 73 -0.15 4.65 2.80
C CYS A 73 -0.45 4.52 4.30
N TYR A 74 -1.34 3.59 4.64
CA TYR A 74 -1.65 3.25 6.03
C TYR A 74 -1.15 1.84 6.34
N TYR A 75 -0.47 1.68 7.47
CA TYR A 75 -0.01 0.39 7.96
C TYR A 75 -0.73 0.02 9.25
N SER A 76 -0.96 -1.26 9.46
CA SER A 76 -1.51 -1.74 10.74
C SER A 76 -0.41 -1.76 11.80
N ARG A 77 -0.69 -1.16 12.96
CA ARG A 77 0.21 -1.25 14.14
C ARG A 77 0.20 -2.63 14.77
N THR A 78 -0.89 -3.38 14.59
CA THR A 78 -1.06 -4.74 15.11
C THR A 78 -0.50 -5.79 14.16
N TYR A 79 -0.59 -5.54 12.85
CA TYR A 79 -0.15 -6.44 11.78
C TYR A 79 0.80 -5.69 10.82
N PRO A 80 2.09 -5.54 11.16
CA PRO A 80 3.07 -4.79 10.36
C PRO A 80 3.25 -5.30 8.91
N GLU A 81 2.88 -6.56 8.66
CA GLU A 81 2.87 -7.20 7.35
C GLU A 81 1.67 -6.80 6.46
N THR A 82 0.79 -5.93 6.96
CA THR A 82 -0.41 -5.46 6.26
C THR A 82 -0.36 -3.95 6.05
N VAL A 83 -0.31 -3.53 4.78
CA VAL A 83 -0.37 -2.13 4.36
C VAL A 83 -1.53 -1.94 3.38
N VAL A 84 -2.21 -0.80 3.47
CA VAL A 84 -3.35 -0.42 2.63
C VAL A 84 -3.16 0.97 2.02
N SER A 85 -3.80 1.20 0.86
CA SER A 85 -3.77 2.47 0.12
C SER A 85 -4.60 3.57 0.78
#